data_AF-A0AAV4XNG4-F1
#
_entry.id   AF-A0AAV4XNG4-F1
#
_cell.length_a   1.000
_cell.length_b   1.000
_cell.length_c   1.000
_cell.angle_alpha   90.00
_cell.angle_beta   90.00
_cell.angle_gamma   90.00
#
_symmetry.space_group_name_H-M   'P 1'
#
loop_
_entity.id
_entity.type
_entity.pdbx_description
1 polymer ?
#
loop_
_entity_poly.entity_id
_entity_poly.type
_entity_poly.pdbx_seq_one_letter_code
_entity_poly.pdbx_strand_id
1 'polypeptide(L)'
;MLRRRNMIFAGTCIAASWASAAIIAVVPSFNLGYFGDEYYGNNGVCLPLQIHDPFGKGWQYSLAVFCGLNSAAFGFIVYAYVVMFVTISRSKLGLRSSQQQQDRTIAKRFAFIVVTDLMCWVPIIVIKFMAISGVYVYDLVVTLEDLITEIHGE
;
A
#
# COMPACT_ATOMS: atom_id res chain seq x y z
N MET A 1 18.50 -22.67 -21.93
CA MET A 1 17.76 -21.49 -22.45
C MET A 1 16.69 -20.96 -21.50
N LEU A 2 15.87 -21.80 -20.85
CA LEU A 2 14.83 -21.38 -19.89
C LEU A 2 15.34 -20.41 -18.79
N ARG A 3 16.48 -20.72 -18.17
CA ARG A 3 17.09 -19.87 -17.12
C ARG A 3 17.46 -18.45 -17.59
N ARG A 4 17.86 -18.27 -18.86
CA ARG A 4 18.21 -16.94 -19.42
C ARG A 4 16.97 -16.10 -19.71
N ARG A 5 15.88 -16.72 -20.18
CA ARG A 5 14.58 -16.04 -20.40
C ARG A 5 13.95 -15.60 -19.08
N ASN A 6 14.05 -16.42 -18.03
CA ASN A 6 13.53 -16.07 -16.70
C ASN A 6 14.27 -14.88 -16.08
N MET A 7 15.59 -14.78 -16.27
CA MET A 7 16.37 -13.63 -15.77
C MET A 7 16.07 -12.33 -16.55
N ILE A 8 15.85 -12.43 -17.86
CA ILE A 8 15.43 -11.26 -18.67
C ILE A 8 14.05 -10.79 -18.21
N PHE A 9 13.09 -11.71 -18.05
CA PHE A 9 11.76 -11.37 -17.55
C PHE A 9 11.81 -10.73 -16.16
N ALA A 10 12.56 -11.32 -15.22
CA ALA A 10 12.77 -10.73 -13.90
C ALA A 10 13.39 -9.34 -13.97
N GLY A 11 14.41 -9.15 -14.84
CA GLY A 11 15.03 -7.86 -15.08
C GLY A 11 14.05 -6.82 -15.63
N THR A 12 13.19 -7.21 -16.58
CA THR A 12 12.12 -6.35 -17.11
C THR A 12 11.11 -5.98 -16.02
N CYS A 13 10.69 -6.92 -15.17
CA CYS A 13 9.79 -6.63 -14.06
C CYS A 13 10.41 -5.64 -13.06
N ILE A 14 11.69 -5.82 -12.71
CA ILE A 14 12.42 -4.91 -11.82
C ILE A 14 12.54 -3.52 -12.44
N ALA A 15 12.92 -3.42 -13.71
CA ALA A 15 13.01 -2.15 -14.41
C ALA A 15 11.65 -1.45 -14.50
N ALA A 16 10.58 -2.20 -14.77
CA ALA A 16 9.22 -1.68 -14.82
C ALA A 16 8.75 -1.18 -13.44
N SER A 17 9.02 -1.92 -12.35
CA SER A 17 8.67 -1.47 -11.00
C SER A 17 9.43 -0.20 -10.62
N TRP A 18 10.72 -0.11 -10.93
CA TRP A 18 11.51 1.10 -10.71
C TRP A 18 11.02 2.29 -11.52
N ALA A 19 10.71 2.09 -12.81
CA ALA A 19 10.15 3.13 -13.66
C ALA A 19 8.80 3.61 -13.12
N SER A 20 7.91 2.70 -12.72
CA SER A 20 6.62 3.06 -12.13
C SER A 20 6.77 3.86 -10.84
N ALA A 21 7.70 3.47 -9.95
CA ALA A 21 7.98 4.21 -8.72
C ALA A 21 8.53 5.62 -9.00
N ALA A 22 9.44 5.75 -9.98
CA ALA A 22 9.96 7.04 -10.40
C ALA A 22 8.88 7.94 -10.99
N ILE A 23 7.99 7.39 -11.84
CA ILE A 23 6.86 8.13 -12.40
C ILE A 23 5.96 8.60 -11.26
N ILE A 24 5.57 7.72 -10.34
CA ILE A 24 4.70 8.05 -9.20
C ILE A 24 5.31 9.16 -8.32
N ALA A 25 6.64 9.17 -8.15
CA ALA A 25 7.33 10.20 -7.38
C ALA A 25 7.38 11.56 -8.09
N VAL A 26 7.54 11.58 -9.41
CA VAL A 26 7.67 12.82 -10.21
C VAL A 26 6.31 13.39 -10.62
N VAL A 27 5.25 12.58 -10.72
CA VAL A 27 3.89 13.01 -11.07
C VAL A 27 3.39 14.21 -10.24
N PRO A 28 3.54 14.24 -8.91
CA PRO A 28 3.09 15.38 -8.09
C PRO A 28 3.97 16.62 -8.23
N SER A 29 5.17 16.50 -8.83
CA SER A 29 6.05 17.62 -9.14
C SER A 29 5.62 18.38 -10.39
N PHE A 30 4.76 17.79 -11.23
CA PHE A 30 4.13 18.53 -12.31
C PHE A 30 2.99 19.36 -11.73
N ASN A 31 3.04 20.68 -11.96
CA ASN A 31 2.04 21.65 -11.52
C ASN A 31 0.73 21.47 -12.32
N LEU A 32 0.02 20.37 -12.06
CA LEU A 32 -1.19 19.95 -12.74
C LEU A 32 -2.45 20.67 -12.19
N GLY A 33 -2.30 21.72 -11.39
CA GLY A 33 -3.41 22.38 -10.67
C GLY A 33 -4.06 21.52 -9.56
N TYR A 34 -4.03 20.19 -9.72
CA TYR A 34 -4.59 19.19 -8.81
C TYR A 34 -3.76 18.94 -7.55
N PHE A 35 -2.42 19.03 -7.65
CA PHE A 35 -1.49 18.73 -6.54
C PHE A 35 -1.06 19.97 -5.73
N GLY A 36 -1.17 21.17 -6.31
CA GLY A 36 -0.65 22.41 -5.70
C GLY A 36 0.88 22.39 -5.51
N ASP A 37 1.45 23.52 -5.06
CA ASP A 37 2.90 23.64 -4.86
C ASP A 37 3.40 23.01 -3.55
N GLU A 38 2.49 22.66 -2.62
CA GLU A 38 2.81 22.25 -1.24
C GLU A 38 2.60 20.74 -0.98
N TYR A 39 2.45 19.92 -2.02
CA TYR A 39 2.09 18.50 -1.91
C TYR A 39 3.04 17.68 -1.00
N TYR A 40 4.36 17.87 -1.14
CA TYR A 40 5.38 17.24 -0.28
C TYR A 40 5.77 18.09 0.93
N GLY A 41 5.36 19.36 0.98
CA GLY A 41 5.77 20.33 2.00
C GLY A 41 4.86 20.39 3.24
N ASN A 42 3.67 19.81 3.16
CA ASN A 42 2.67 19.89 4.23
C ASN A 42 2.99 19.04 5.49
N ASN A 43 4.10 18.29 5.49
CA ASN A 43 4.55 17.49 6.64
C ASN A 43 6.07 17.60 6.81
N GLY A 44 6.55 17.62 8.06
CA GLY A 44 7.99 17.73 8.39
C GLY A 44 8.88 16.55 7.95
N VAL A 45 8.28 15.50 7.38
CA VAL A 45 8.95 14.28 6.90
C VAL A 45 8.87 14.13 5.38
N CYS A 46 8.56 15.21 4.64
CA CYS A 46 8.40 15.26 3.18
C CYS A 46 7.47 14.19 2.57
N LEU A 47 6.58 13.62 3.38
CA LEU A 47 5.60 12.63 2.95
C LEU A 47 4.25 13.34 2.74
N PRO A 48 3.56 13.11 1.61
CA PRO A 48 2.26 13.71 1.31
C PRO A 48 1.14 12.94 2.04
N LEU A 49 1.36 12.64 3.32
CA LEU A 49 0.39 11.96 4.17
C LEU A 49 -0.50 13.04 4.78
N GLN A 50 -1.57 13.46 4.09
CA GLN A 50 -2.51 14.43 4.67
C GLN A 50 -3.29 13.80 5.84
N ILE A 51 -2.79 13.94 7.06
CA ILE A 51 -3.48 13.50 8.29
C ILE A 51 -4.39 14.61 8.83
N HIS A 52 -3.94 15.86 8.76
CA HIS A 52 -4.66 17.02 9.27
C HIS A 52 -5.82 17.48 8.37
N ASP A 53 -5.72 17.24 7.05
CA ASP A 53 -6.73 17.63 6.08
C ASP A 53 -7.04 16.46 5.12
N PRO A 54 -7.96 15.55 5.49
CA PRO A 54 -8.18 14.30 4.77
C PRO A 54 -8.68 14.49 3.33
N PHE A 55 -9.22 15.67 3.01
CA PHE A 55 -9.76 16.02 1.69
C PHE A 55 -8.93 17.08 0.95
N GLY A 56 -7.71 17.38 1.43
CA GLY A 56 -6.80 18.32 0.79
C GLY A 56 -6.40 17.94 -0.64
N LYS A 57 -5.81 18.88 -1.38
CA LYS A 57 -5.38 18.68 -2.77
C LYS A 57 -4.51 17.43 -2.94
N GLY A 58 -4.91 16.53 -3.84
CA GLY A 58 -4.18 15.29 -4.11
C GLY A 58 -4.42 14.13 -3.12
N TRP A 59 -5.35 14.24 -2.16
CA TRP A 59 -5.59 13.20 -1.14
C TRP A 59 -5.88 11.81 -1.71
N GLN A 60 -6.64 11.72 -2.81
CA GLN A 60 -6.96 10.44 -3.47
C GLN A 60 -5.73 9.76 -4.03
N TYR A 61 -4.78 10.54 -4.54
CA TYR A 61 -3.54 10.02 -5.11
C TYR A 61 -2.60 9.51 -4.00
N SER A 62 -2.42 10.29 -2.91
CA SER A 62 -1.70 9.82 -1.72
C SER A 62 -2.31 8.53 -1.18
N LEU A 63 -3.63 8.48 -1.02
CA LEU A 63 -4.32 7.29 -0.53
C LEU A 63 -4.12 6.08 -1.45
N ALA A 64 -4.28 6.26 -2.75
CA ALA A 64 -4.11 5.20 -3.73
C ALA A 64 -2.66 4.67 -3.77
N VAL A 65 -1.66 5.55 -3.64
CA VAL A 65 -0.25 5.15 -3.69
C VAL A 65 0.20 4.49 -2.39
N PHE A 66 -0.08 5.10 -1.24
CA PHE A 66 0.34 4.56 0.05
C PHE A 66 -0.49 3.34 0.47
N CYS A 67 -1.82 3.44 0.41
CA CYS A 67 -2.69 2.37 0.89
C CYS A 67 -3.02 1.38 -0.23
N GLY A 68 -3.40 1.86 -1.42
CA GLY A 68 -3.88 1.03 -2.52
C GLY A 68 -2.79 0.15 -3.13
N LEU A 69 -1.73 0.77 -3.67
CA LEU A 69 -0.63 0.04 -4.33
C LEU A 69 0.08 -0.92 -3.38
N ASN A 70 0.32 -0.50 -2.13
CA ASN A 70 0.99 -1.36 -1.17
C ASN A 70 0.10 -2.57 -0.80
N SER A 71 -1.18 -2.36 -0.51
CA SER A 71 -2.13 -3.46 -0.26
C SER A 71 -2.26 -4.42 -1.45
N ALA A 72 -2.30 -3.89 -2.68
CA ALA A 72 -2.35 -4.69 -3.89
C ALA A 72 -1.07 -5.53 -4.09
N ALA A 73 0.10 -4.95 -3.83
CA ALA A 73 1.38 -5.66 -3.88
C ALA A 73 1.40 -6.81 -2.86
N PHE A 74 0.95 -6.56 -1.63
CA PHE A 74 0.82 -7.59 -0.60
C PHE A 74 -0.12 -8.73 -1.02
N GLY A 75 -1.31 -8.38 -1.50
CA GLY A 75 -2.29 -9.36 -1.98
C GLY A 75 -1.73 -10.24 -3.10
N PHE A 76 -1.02 -9.63 -4.06
CA PHE A 76 -0.36 -10.34 -5.16
C PHE A 76 0.73 -11.30 -4.64
N ILE A 77 1.55 -10.86 -3.69
CA ILE A 77 2.60 -11.68 -3.09
C ILE A 77 1.98 -12.89 -2.37
N VAL A 78 0.98 -12.67 -1.50
CA VAL A 78 0.28 -13.74 -0.79
C VAL A 78 -0.35 -14.73 -1.78
N TYR A 79 -1.01 -14.24 -2.82
CA TYR A 79 -1.59 -15.07 -3.87
C TYR A 79 -0.52 -15.93 -4.57
N ALA A 80 0.59 -15.34 -4.99
CA ALA A 80 1.69 -16.07 -5.62
C ALA A 80 2.25 -17.16 -4.69
N TYR A 81 2.34 -16.91 -3.39
CA TYR A 81 2.75 -17.89 -2.39
C TYR A 81 1.75 -19.01 -2.20
N VAL A 82 0.44 -18.72 -2.18
CA VAL A 82 -0.62 -19.74 -2.13
C VAL A 82 -0.53 -20.63 -3.36
N VAL A 83 -0.40 -20.05 -4.56
CA VAL A 83 -0.23 -20.78 -5.82
C VAL A 83 1.03 -21.66 -5.78
N MET A 84 2.15 -21.13 -5.29
CA MET A 84 3.39 -21.88 -5.11
C MET A 84 3.22 -23.02 -4.10
N PHE A 85 2.54 -22.78 -2.98
CA PHE A 85 2.26 -23.80 -1.96
C PHE A 85 1.36 -24.92 -2.50
N VAL A 86 0.32 -24.57 -3.25
CA VAL A 86 -0.58 -25.53 -3.91
C VAL A 86 0.18 -26.33 -4.96
N THR A 87 1.01 -25.67 -5.77
CA THR A 87 1.86 -26.32 -6.79
C THR A 87 2.79 -27.34 -6.13
N ILE A 88 3.51 -26.93 -5.08
CA ILE A 88 4.40 -27.83 -4.33
C ILE A 88 3.62 -28.96 -3.67
N SER A 89 2.45 -28.69 -3.10
CA SER A 89 1.63 -29.71 -2.44
C SER A 89 1.05 -30.73 -3.43
N ARG A 90 0.75 -30.31 -4.67
CA ARG A 90 0.42 -31.23 -5.77
C ARG A 90 1.66 -31.99 -6.25
N SER A 91 2.82 -31.35 -6.34
CA SER A 91 4.10 -31.99 -6.67
C SER A 91 4.65 -32.92 -5.57
N LYS A 92 4.14 -32.88 -4.33
CA LYS A 92 4.50 -33.87 -3.29
C LYS A 92 4.17 -35.32 -3.69
N LEU A 93 3.23 -35.53 -4.60
CA LEU A 93 2.91 -36.84 -5.18
C LEU A 93 3.93 -37.31 -6.24
N GLY A 94 4.81 -36.43 -6.73
CA GLY A 94 5.82 -36.75 -7.75
C GLY A 94 7.17 -36.10 -7.46
N LEU A 95 8.08 -36.87 -6.86
CA LEU A 95 9.54 -36.68 -6.84
C LEU A 95 10.05 -35.29 -6.35
N ARG A 96 10.37 -35.20 -5.05
CA ARG A 96 10.99 -34.02 -4.42
C ARG A 96 12.42 -33.77 -4.95
N SER A 97 12.66 -32.60 -5.53
CA SER A 97 14.02 -32.05 -5.70
C SER A 97 14.42 -31.21 -4.48
N SER A 98 15.62 -31.45 -3.92
CA SER A 98 16.18 -30.73 -2.76
C SER A 98 16.26 -29.21 -2.98
N GLN A 99 16.48 -28.80 -4.24
CA GLN A 99 16.58 -27.40 -4.65
C GLN A 99 15.26 -26.64 -4.44
N GLN A 100 14.11 -27.27 -4.70
CA GLN A 100 12.78 -26.66 -4.55
C GLN A 100 12.40 -26.45 -3.07
N GLN A 101 13.00 -27.22 -2.16
CA GLN A 101 12.81 -27.05 -0.72
C GLN A 101 13.67 -25.92 -0.15
N GLN A 102 14.87 -25.71 -0.70
CA GLN A 102 15.75 -24.60 -0.34
C GLN A 102 15.17 -23.26 -0.82
N ASP A 103 14.68 -23.20 -2.06
CA ASP A 103 13.99 -22.02 -2.60
C ASP A 103 12.79 -21.62 -1.76
N ARG A 104 12.05 -22.61 -1.21
CA ARG A 104 10.90 -22.38 -0.32
C ARG A 104 11.30 -21.77 1.03
N THR A 105 12.43 -22.19 1.60
CA THR A 105 12.93 -21.61 2.87
C THR A 105 13.34 -20.14 2.67
N ILE A 106 13.99 -19.84 1.54
CA ILE A 106 14.35 -18.47 1.16
C ILE A 106 13.09 -17.63 0.95
N ALA A 107 12.10 -18.15 0.22
CA ALA A 107 10.84 -17.47 -0.03
C ALA A 107 10.03 -17.24 1.27
N LYS A 108 10.05 -18.18 2.22
CA LYS A 108 9.47 -17.96 3.56
C LYS A 108 10.10 -16.80 4.32
N ARG A 109 11.42 -16.58 4.19
CA ARG A 109 12.09 -15.43 4.82
C ARG A 109 11.61 -14.12 4.20
N PHE A 110 11.45 -14.08 2.87
CA PHE A 110 10.85 -12.92 2.19
C PHE A 110 9.42 -12.68 2.62
N ALA A 111 8.61 -13.73 2.81
CA ALA A 111 7.25 -13.59 3.33
C ALA A 111 7.21 -12.99 4.73
N PHE A 112 8.17 -13.29 5.61
CA PHE A 112 8.24 -12.67 6.94
C PHE A 112 8.50 -11.17 6.85
N ILE A 113 9.41 -10.73 5.97
CA ILE A 113 9.69 -9.31 5.72
C ILE A 113 8.42 -8.57 5.27
N VAL A 114 7.69 -9.20 4.35
CA VAL A 114 6.43 -8.67 3.82
C VAL A 114 5.35 -8.57 4.92
N VAL A 115 5.25 -9.57 5.80
CA VAL A 115 4.32 -9.52 6.95
C VAL A 115 4.73 -8.44 7.97
N THR A 116 6.02 -8.25 8.22
CA THR A 116 6.48 -7.19 9.12
C THR A 116 6.22 -5.79 8.54
N ASP A 117 6.32 -5.63 7.21
CA ASP A 117 5.93 -4.38 6.55
C ASP A 117 4.42 -4.15 6.67
N LEU A 118 3.60 -5.18 6.47
CA LEU A 118 2.16 -5.07 6.75
C LEU A 118 1.88 -4.57 8.17
N MET A 119 2.52 -5.16 9.18
CA MET A 119 2.32 -4.75 10.58
C MET A 119 2.69 -3.29 10.84
N CYS A 120 3.75 -2.76 10.21
CA CYS A 120 4.10 -1.35 10.38
C CYS A 120 3.20 -0.41 9.54
N TRP A 121 2.59 -0.90 8.47
CA TRP A 121 1.65 -0.16 7.65
C TRP A 121 0.20 -0.15 8.18
N VAL A 122 -0.22 -1.16 8.95
CA VAL A 122 -1.54 -1.20 9.60
C VAL A 122 -1.89 0.10 10.33
N PRO A 123 -1.07 0.67 11.24
CA PRO A 123 -1.43 1.89 11.94
C PRO A 123 -1.62 3.08 10.98
N ILE A 124 -0.83 3.16 9.92
CA ILE A 124 -0.93 4.21 8.90
C ILE A 124 -2.26 4.08 8.14
N ILE A 125 -2.60 2.86 7.71
CA ILE A 125 -3.86 2.55 7.02
C ILE A 125 -5.05 2.86 7.93
N VAL A 126 -4.99 2.44 9.19
CA VAL A 126 -6.05 2.64 10.19
C VAL A 126 -6.27 4.13 10.49
N ILE A 127 -5.20 4.91 10.68
CA ILE A 127 -5.30 6.38 10.85
C ILE A 127 -5.88 7.03 9.59
N LYS A 128 -5.49 6.57 8.39
CA LYS A 128 -6.02 7.08 7.12
C LYS A 128 -7.50 6.78 6.94
N PHE A 129 -7.92 5.55 7.24
CA PHE A 129 -9.34 5.20 7.24
C PHE A 129 -10.10 6.00 8.28
N MET A 130 -9.57 6.20 9.49
CA MET A 130 -10.19 7.06 10.51
C MET A 130 -10.33 8.51 10.04
N ALA A 131 -9.34 9.06 9.35
CA ALA A 131 -9.36 10.43 8.84
C ALA A 131 -10.38 10.62 7.69
N ILE A 132 -10.47 9.65 6.77
CA ILE A 132 -11.47 9.66 5.68
C ILE A 132 -12.86 9.33 6.22
N SER A 133 -12.93 8.40 7.19
CA SER A 133 -14.13 8.07 7.95
C SER A 133 -14.44 9.11 9.00
N GLY A 134 -13.97 10.36 8.81
CA GLY A 134 -14.49 11.54 9.49
C GLY A 134 -16.01 11.53 9.58
N VAL A 135 -16.70 10.71 8.78
CA VAL A 135 -18.10 10.32 8.90
C VAL A 135 -18.65 9.83 10.23
N TYR A 136 -17.92 9.03 10.99
CA TYR A 136 -18.42 8.68 12.32
C TYR A 136 -18.19 9.79 13.36
N VAL A 137 -17.19 10.64 13.14
CA VAL A 137 -16.86 11.73 14.06
C VAL A 137 -17.65 12.98 13.72
N TYR A 138 -17.93 13.27 12.45
CA TYR A 138 -18.78 14.38 12.05
C TYR A 138 -20.23 14.10 12.40
N ASP A 139 -20.73 12.86 12.34
CA ASP A 139 -22.10 12.59 12.82
C ASP A 139 -22.17 12.83 14.32
N LEU A 140 -21.15 12.42 15.08
CA LEU A 140 -21.10 12.66 16.53
C LEU A 140 -20.87 14.13 16.89
N VAL A 141 -20.05 14.87 16.14
CA VAL A 141 -19.75 16.29 16.35
C VAL A 141 -20.89 17.18 15.89
N VAL A 142 -21.53 16.88 14.76
CA VAL A 142 -22.76 17.57 14.30
C VAL A 142 -23.90 17.27 15.26
N THR A 143 -24.10 16.02 15.69
CA THR A 143 -25.10 15.71 16.73
C THR A 143 -24.77 16.37 18.07
N LEU A 144 -23.48 16.55 18.43
CA LEU A 144 -23.10 17.31 19.62
C LEU A 144 -23.30 18.82 19.45
N GLU A 145 -22.95 19.40 18.30
CA GLU A 145 -23.16 20.81 17.99
C GLU A 145 -24.66 21.13 17.93
N ASP A 146 -25.47 20.27 17.31
CA ASP A 146 -26.94 20.34 17.28
C ASP A 146 -27.51 20.21 18.72
N LEU A 147 -27.01 19.27 19.53
CA LEU A 147 -27.44 19.14 20.94
C LEU A 147 -26.99 20.34 21.80
N ILE A 148 -25.82 20.92 21.53
CA ILE A 148 -25.31 22.11 22.21
C ILE A 148 -26.13 23.35 21.79
N THR A 149 -26.51 23.48 20.52
CA THR A 149 -27.40 24.57 20.07
C THR A 149 -28.83 24.41 20.58
N GLU A 150 -29.35 23.19 20.67
CA GLU A 150 -30.68 22.91 21.26
C GLU A 150 -30.70 23.17 22.78
N ILE A 151 -29.60 22.89 23.50
CA ILE A 151 -29.44 23.25 24.93
C ILE A 151 -29.21 24.76 25.13
N HIS A 152 -28.58 25.45 24.17
CA HIS A 152 -28.29 26.89 24.27
C HIS A 152 -29.40 27.79 23.72
N GLY A 153 -30.45 27.24 23.09
CA GLY A 153 -31.72 27.90 22.84
C GLY A 153 -31.64 29.35 22.34
N GLU A 154 -31.25 29.54 21.09
CA GLU A 154 -31.73 30.66 20.28
C GLU A 154 -32.58 30.15 19.11
#